data_AF-A0A8E2H5P4-F1
#
_entry.id   AF-A0A8E2H5P4-F1
#
_cell.length_a   1.000
_cell.length_b   1.000
_cell.length_c   1.000
_cell.angle_alpha   90.00
_cell.angle_beta   90.00
_cell.angle_gamma   90.00
#
_symmetry.space_group_name_H-M   'P 1'
#
loop_
_entity.id
_entity.type
_entity.pdbx_description
1 polymer ?
#
loop_
_entity_poly.entity_id
_entity_poly.type
_entity_poly.pdbx_seq_one_letter_code
_entity_poly.pdbx_strand_id
1 'polypeptide(L)'
;MMRKIVLPARCDRAAAEALLPEFQAALGAGPLSIDASETRQIGQAMLQLLLSARRTGDGATINPSSALRDAARLTGLENALFEGNMV
;
A
#
# COMPACT_ATOMS: atom_id res chain seq x y z
N MET A 1 1.86 -15.53 11.20
CA MET A 1 1.96 -14.22 11.90
C MET A 1 1.73 -13.14 10.86
N MET A 2 0.86 -12.15 11.12
CA MET A 2 0.60 -11.06 10.17
C MET A 2 1.79 -10.08 10.17
N ARG A 3 2.35 -9.77 9.01
CA ARG A 3 3.40 -8.75 8.88
C ARG A 3 2.76 -7.38 8.64
N LYS A 4 3.36 -6.34 9.22
CA LYS A 4 2.88 -4.96 9.11
C LYS A 4 3.99 -4.08 8.55
N ILE A 5 3.71 -3.39 7.44
CA ILE A 5 4.57 -2.33 6.89
C ILE A 5 3.91 -0.99 7.19
N VAL A 6 4.63 -0.04 7.75
CA VAL A 6 4.13 1.32 8.03
C VAL A 6 4.68 2.28 6.98
N LEU A 7 3.79 2.96 6.26
CA LEU A 7 4.19 3.93 5.26
C LEU A 7 4.58 5.27 5.91
N PRO A 8 5.59 5.96 5.38
CA PRO A 8 5.96 7.30 5.83
C PRO A 8 4.90 8.35 5.46
N ALA A 9 5.03 9.55 6.04
CA ALA A 9 4.16 10.68 5.71
C ALA A 9 4.26 11.11 4.23
N ARG A 10 5.42 10.92 3.59
CA ARG A 10 5.68 11.22 2.18
C ARG A 10 6.10 9.96 1.44
N CYS A 11 5.24 9.50 0.53
CA CYS A 11 5.42 8.29 -0.27
C CYS A 11 5.61 8.62 -1.76
N ASP A 12 6.73 9.25 -2.10
CA ASP A 12 7.12 9.49 -3.50
C ASP A 12 7.93 8.31 -4.08
N ARG A 13 8.57 8.51 -5.24
CA ARG A 13 9.38 7.47 -5.89
C ARG A 13 10.53 6.99 -5.00
N ALA A 14 11.21 7.89 -4.30
CA ALA A 14 12.36 7.51 -3.46
C ALA A 14 11.90 6.66 -2.27
N ALA A 15 10.76 7.02 -1.67
CA ALA A 15 10.16 6.20 -0.61
C ALA A 15 9.72 4.82 -1.11
N ALA A 16 9.17 4.72 -2.33
CA ALA A 16 8.80 3.43 -2.92
C ALA A 16 10.02 2.53 -3.16
N GLU A 17 11.12 3.09 -3.68
CA GLU A 17 12.37 2.34 -3.86
C GLU A 17 12.97 1.88 -2.54
N ALA A 18 12.94 2.73 -1.51
CA ALA A 18 13.45 2.39 -0.19
C ALA A 18 12.65 1.27 0.49
N LEU A 19 11.32 1.24 0.29
CA LEU A 19 10.43 0.24 0.87
C LEU A 19 10.32 -1.06 0.05
N LEU A 20 10.68 -1.04 -1.24
CA LEU A 20 10.55 -2.19 -2.13
C LEU A 20 11.15 -3.49 -1.55
N PRO A 21 12.35 -3.51 -0.95
CA PRO A 21 12.91 -4.73 -0.35
C PRO A 21 12.06 -5.29 0.80
N GLU A 22 11.46 -4.42 1.62
CA GLU A 22 10.59 -4.83 2.72
C GLU A 22 9.29 -5.45 2.19
N PHE A 23 8.70 -4.86 1.15
CA PHE A 23 7.57 -5.43 0.44
C PHE A 23 7.90 -6.80 -0.14
N GLN A 24 9.04 -6.94 -0.82
CA GLN A 24 9.48 -8.23 -1.37
C GLN A 24 9.66 -9.30 -0.29
N ALA A 25 10.25 -8.93 0.86
CA ALA A 25 10.44 -9.86 1.97
C ALA A 25 9.12 -10.26 2.63
N ALA A 26 8.14 -9.36 2.66
CA ALA A 26 6.83 -9.61 3.26
C ALA A 26 5.91 -10.44 2.35
N LEU A 27 5.95 -10.20 1.04
CA LEU A 27 5.13 -10.91 0.06
C LEU A 27 5.56 -12.40 -0.04
N GLY A 28 4.61 -13.31 0.15
CA GLY A 28 4.84 -14.76 0.15
C GLY A 28 5.16 -15.37 1.52
N ALA A 29 5.28 -14.56 2.57
CA ALA A 29 5.49 -15.03 3.95
C ALA A 29 4.20 -15.14 4.78
N GLY A 30 3.04 -14.99 4.13
CA GLY A 30 1.70 -14.97 4.74
C GLY A 30 1.01 -13.61 4.63
N PRO A 31 -0.07 -13.38 5.41
CA PRO A 31 -0.87 -12.16 5.33
C PRO A 31 -0.06 -10.89 5.61
N LEU A 32 -0.23 -9.89 4.75
CA LEU A 32 0.42 -8.58 4.84
C LEU A 32 -0.60 -7.49 5.17
N SER A 33 -0.30 -6.67 6.17
CA SER A 33 -1.02 -5.43 6.47
C SER A 33 -0.13 -4.23 6.20
N ILE A 34 -0.69 -3.20 5.56
CA ILE A 34 0.01 -1.95 5.25
C ILE A 34 -0.72 -0.83 5.96
N ASP A 35 -0.01 -0.09 6.79
CA ASP A 35 -0.55 1.06 7.52
C ASP A 35 -0.09 2.36 6.88
N ALA A 36 -1.03 3.02 6.21
CA ALA A 36 -0.84 4.28 5.51
C ALA A 36 -1.68 5.40 6.13
N SER A 37 -2.17 5.22 7.37
CA SER A 37 -3.04 6.18 8.07
C SER A 37 -2.43 7.58 8.20
N GLU A 38 -1.11 7.65 8.39
CA GLU A 38 -0.36 8.90 8.54
C GLU A 38 0.26 9.42 7.21
N THR A 39 0.00 8.75 6.08
CA THR A 39 0.52 9.19 4.77
C THR A 39 -0.21 10.44 4.29
N ARG A 40 0.51 11.54 4.06
CA ARG A 40 -0.04 12.84 3.63
C ARG A 40 0.19 13.14 2.15
N GLN A 41 1.21 12.53 1.57
CA GLN A 41 1.54 12.67 0.15
C GLN A 41 1.88 11.30 -0.42
N ILE A 42 1.28 10.97 -1.56
CA ILE A 42 1.57 9.72 -2.27
C ILE A 42 1.72 9.95 -3.77
N GLY A 43 2.78 9.38 -4.34
CA GLY A 43 3.08 9.44 -5.76
C GLY A 43 2.71 8.15 -6.50
N GLN A 44 2.74 8.20 -7.83
CA GLN A 44 2.38 7.08 -8.70
C GLN A 44 3.19 5.80 -8.43
N ALA A 45 4.49 5.92 -8.18
CA ALA A 45 5.34 4.77 -7.90
C ALA A 45 4.87 3.98 -6.66
N MET A 46 4.48 4.69 -5.59
CA MET A 46 3.93 4.02 -4.41
C MET A 46 2.56 3.40 -4.70
N LEU A 47 1.67 4.09 -5.43
CA LEU A 47 0.38 3.52 -5.81
C LEU A 47 0.54 2.20 -6.57
N GLN A 48 1.51 2.11 -7.48
CA GLN A 48 1.81 0.88 -8.20
C GLN A 48 2.37 -0.21 -7.28
N LEU A 49 3.26 0.14 -6.35
CA LEU A 49 3.76 -0.82 -5.36
C LEU A 49 2.64 -1.40 -4.48
N LEU A 50 1.73 -0.55 -4.01
CA LEU A 50 0.56 -0.96 -3.23
C LEU A 50 -0.38 -1.85 -4.07
N LEU A 51 -0.62 -1.51 -5.32
CA LEU A 51 -1.41 -2.32 -6.24
C LEU A 51 -0.78 -3.70 -6.48
N SER A 52 0.54 -3.75 -6.68
CA SER A 52 1.28 -5.01 -6.80
C SER A 52 1.14 -5.85 -5.52
N ALA A 53 1.24 -5.23 -4.34
CA ALA A 53 1.07 -5.93 -3.07
C ALA A 53 -0.35 -6.47 -2.88
N ARG A 54 -1.38 -5.75 -3.35
CA ARG A 54 -2.78 -6.21 -3.38
C ARG A 54 -3.01 -7.41 -4.28
N ARG A 55 -2.26 -7.51 -5.38
CA ARG A 55 -2.42 -8.56 -6.40
C ARG A 55 -1.50 -9.76 -6.22
N THR A 56 -0.62 -9.74 -5.23
CA THR A 56 0.40 -10.80 -5.02
C THR A 56 0.03 -11.66 -3.82
N GLY A 57 0.10 -12.99 -3.98
CA GLY A 57 -0.24 -13.94 -2.91
C GLY A 57 -1.68 -13.77 -2.42
N ASP A 58 -1.87 -13.82 -1.10
CA ASP A 58 -3.18 -13.62 -0.47
C ASP A 58 -3.65 -12.15 -0.48
N GLY A 59 -2.83 -11.23 -1.02
CA GLY A 59 -3.09 -9.80 -1.05
C GLY A 59 -2.82 -9.09 0.27
N ALA A 60 -2.47 -7.81 0.19
CA ALA A 60 -2.24 -6.96 1.36
C ALA A 60 -3.52 -6.26 1.84
N THR A 61 -3.79 -6.19 3.14
CA THR A 61 -4.84 -5.30 3.68
C THR A 61 -4.25 -3.92 3.94
N ILE A 62 -4.83 -2.87 3.35
CA ILE A 62 -4.31 -1.50 3.47
C ILE A 62 -5.19 -0.69 4.41
N ASN A 63 -4.62 -0.06 5.44
CA ASN A 63 -5.29 0.98 6.24
C ASN A 63 -4.93 2.37 5.66
N PRO A 64 -5.80 3.02 4.88
CA PRO A 64 -5.43 4.21 4.12
C PRO A 64 -5.69 5.52 4.88
N SER A 65 -4.86 6.53 4.61
CA SER A 65 -5.19 7.93 4.90
C SER A 65 -6.19 8.52 3.89
N SER A 66 -6.71 9.72 4.19
CA SER A 66 -7.50 10.50 3.23
C SER A 66 -6.72 10.79 1.95
N ALA A 67 -5.45 11.20 2.06
CA ALA A 67 -4.60 11.50 0.90
C ALA A 67 -4.41 10.28 -0.02
N LEU A 68 -4.26 9.08 0.53
CA LEU A 68 -4.17 7.85 -0.27
C LEU A 68 -5.52 7.53 -0.93
N ARG A 69 -6.65 7.71 -0.24
CA ARG A 69 -7.99 7.52 -0.85
C ARG A 69 -8.23 8.49 -2.01
N ASP A 70 -7.88 9.76 -1.84
CA ASP A 70 -8.02 10.78 -2.88
C ASP A 70 -7.16 10.46 -4.11
N ALA A 71 -5.91 10.08 -3.90
CA ALA A 71 -5.00 9.68 -4.99
C ALA A 71 -5.49 8.40 -5.70
N ALA A 72 -6.02 7.42 -4.96
CA ALA A 72 -6.60 6.22 -5.53
C ALA A 72 -7.84 6.51 -6.38
N ARG A 73 -8.71 7.44 -5.94
CA ARG A 73 -9.85 7.90 -6.74
C ARG A 73 -9.42 8.62 -8.01
N LEU A 74 -8.50 9.58 -7.88
CA LEU A 74 -8.00 10.36 -9.01
C LEU A 74 -7.37 9.48 -10.11
N THR A 75 -6.78 8.35 -9.73
CA THR A 75 -6.15 7.40 -10.65
C THR A 75 -7.05 6.23 -11.08
N GLY A 76 -8.28 6.14 -10.57
CA GLY A 76 -9.16 5.00 -10.83
C GLY A 76 -8.71 3.68 -10.19
N LEU A 77 -7.84 3.74 -9.17
CA LEU A 77 -7.30 2.58 -8.46
C LEU A 77 -8.04 2.24 -7.15
N GLU A 78 -9.05 3.02 -6.76
CA GLU A 78 -9.75 2.88 -5.47
C GLU A 78 -10.24 1.45 -5.21
N ASN A 79 -10.97 0.86 -6.15
CA ASN A 79 -11.48 -0.52 -6.01
C ASN A 79 -10.31 -1.52 -5.91
N ALA A 80 -9.32 -1.41 -6.79
CA ALA A 80 -8.20 -2.34 -6.80
C ALA A 80 -7.36 -2.29 -5.50
N LEU A 81 -7.33 -1.14 -4.84
CA LEU A 81 -6.58 -0.94 -3.60
C LEU A 81 -7.38 -1.32 -2.34
N PHE A 82 -8.71 -1.16 -2.33
CA PHE A 82 -9.51 -1.26 -1.10
C PHE A 82 -10.68 -2.25 -1.13
N GLU A 83 -11.01 -2.85 -2.29
CA GLU A 83 -12.09 -3.84 -2.36
C GLU A 83 -11.81 -5.04 -1.44
N GLY A 84 -12.79 -5.46 -0.64
CA GLY A 84 -12.62 -6.58 0.31
C GLY A 84 -11.79 -6.24 1.56
N ASN A 85 -11.38 -4.99 1.79
CA ASN A 85 -11.00 -4.56 3.13
C ASN A 85 -12.27 -4.54 3.99
N MET A 86 -12.46 -5.56 4.83
CA MET A 86 -13.55 -5.55 5.80
C MET A 86 -13.32 -4.39 6.78
N VAL A 87 -14.31 -3.48 6.85
CA VAL A 87 -14.36 -2.35 7.78
C VAL A 87 -14.67 -2.87 9.19
#